data_AF-A0A0J1FK57-F1
#
_entry.id   AF-A0A0J1FK57-F1
#
_cell.length_a   1.000
_cell.length_b   1.000
_cell.length_c   1.000
_cell.angle_alpha   90.00
_cell.angle_beta   90.00
_cell.angle_gamma   90.00
#
_symmetry.space_group_name_H-M   'P 1'
#
loop_
_entity.id
_entity.type
_entity.pdbx_description
1 polymer ?
#
loop_
_entity_poly.entity_id
_entity_poly.type
_entity_poly.pdbx_seq_one_letter_code
_entity_poly.pdbx_strand_id
1 'polypeptide(L)'
;MLNQGRKWFAGKLNPFRLCTDTIMFWFFVRPYCAIGLAIRDLRIVQVFWRQQMEPNETIYLLFKIIEIRPPYSLTLLTTYASLAFVIIDAAYRVFEVISGQNGQRQKKTDVTASNLSYEPIDLENVITKEIVTESRCSQRGQLNPFSLTPRMSIYFPVYDHHTSIGFLTIDFRHVELSIKQSLEPNDNIVSLIRFLDLYTPFPLQIAVMILSFGLFLNGAIFKFEQANSEHIIRDSLNQLK
;
A
#
# COMPACT_ATOMS: atom_id res chain seq x y z
N MET A 1 16.87 38.98 -9.65
CA MET A 1 17.10 37.56 -9.25
C MET A 1 16.00 37.01 -8.32
N LEU A 2 15.60 37.70 -7.25
CA LEU A 2 14.53 37.23 -6.33
C LEU A 2 13.18 36.89 -7.00
N ASN A 3 12.74 37.65 -8.01
CA ASN A 3 11.48 37.38 -8.71
C ASN A 3 11.52 36.16 -9.66
N GLN A 4 12.68 35.83 -10.24
CA GLN A 4 12.85 34.61 -11.03
C GLN A 4 12.91 33.38 -10.13
N GLY A 5 13.63 33.48 -9.01
CA GLY A 5 13.62 32.44 -7.98
C GLY A 5 12.21 32.19 -7.45
N ARG A 6 11.45 33.25 -7.12
CA ARG A 6 10.08 33.14 -6.63
C ARG A 6 9.11 32.56 -7.68
N LYS A 7 9.22 32.92 -8.96
CA LYS A 7 8.44 32.30 -10.05
C LYS A 7 8.82 30.83 -10.27
N TRP A 8 10.11 30.50 -10.16
CA TRP A 8 10.60 29.13 -10.27
C TRP A 8 10.08 28.26 -9.11
N PHE A 9 10.19 28.74 -7.88
CA PHE A 9 9.63 28.08 -6.69
C PHE A 9 8.10 28.01 -6.76
N ALA A 10 7.39 29.07 -7.14
CA ALA A 10 5.93 29.03 -7.29
C ALA A 10 5.48 28.05 -8.40
N GLY A 11 6.26 27.91 -9.47
CA GLY A 11 6.02 26.93 -10.53
C GLY A 11 6.33 25.48 -10.13
N LYS A 12 7.19 25.26 -9.13
CA LYS A 12 7.53 23.93 -8.59
C LYS A 12 6.72 23.53 -7.36
N LEU A 13 6.33 24.52 -6.54
CA LEU A 13 5.45 24.40 -5.37
C LEU A 13 3.97 24.50 -5.74
N ASN A 14 3.62 24.48 -7.03
CA ASN A 14 2.24 24.34 -7.42
C ASN A 14 1.73 23.00 -6.86
N PRO A 15 0.74 23.00 -5.94
CA PRO A 15 0.26 21.77 -5.30
C PRO A 15 -0.24 20.75 -6.31
N PHE A 16 -0.67 21.18 -7.51
CA PHE A 16 -1.08 20.30 -8.60
C PHE A 16 0.08 19.59 -9.31
N ARG A 17 1.31 20.12 -9.23
CA ARG A 17 2.53 19.44 -9.71
C ARG A 17 3.14 18.50 -8.67
N LEU A 18 2.73 18.65 -7.42
CA LEU A 18 3.05 17.76 -6.30
C LEU A 18 2.00 16.65 -6.12
N CYS A 19 0.99 16.59 -7.01
CA CYS A 19 0.02 15.51 -6.99
C CYS A 19 0.73 14.17 -7.18
N THR A 20 0.32 13.20 -6.37
CA THR A 20 0.69 11.79 -6.51
C THR A 20 0.51 11.35 -7.96
N ASP A 21 1.55 10.77 -8.55
CA ASP A 21 1.51 10.25 -9.92
C ASP A 21 0.82 8.90 -9.99
N THR A 22 1.07 8.04 -9.00
CA THR A 22 0.51 6.69 -8.97
C THR A 22 0.28 6.23 -7.53
N ILE A 23 -0.89 5.64 -7.28
CA ILE A 23 -1.15 4.84 -6.09
C ILE A 23 -1.08 3.36 -6.50
N MET A 24 -0.31 2.55 -5.78
CA MET A 24 -0.21 1.12 -6.05
C MET A 24 -0.62 0.31 -4.83
N PHE A 25 -1.50 -0.67 -5.03
CA PHE A 25 -1.89 -1.66 -4.03
C PHE A 25 -1.23 -2.99 -4.35
N TRP A 26 -0.51 -3.55 -3.39
CA TRP A 26 0.28 -4.77 -3.53
C TRP A 26 -0.41 -5.93 -2.82
N PHE A 27 -0.64 -7.01 -3.56
CA PHE A 27 -1.13 -8.28 -3.05
C PHE A 27 -0.01 -9.31 -3.14
N PHE A 28 0.46 -9.80 -2.00
CA PHE A 28 1.67 -10.63 -1.95
C PHE A 28 1.36 -12.08 -2.33
N VAL A 29 2.16 -12.61 -3.27
CA VAL A 29 2.17 -14.02 -3.65
C VAL A 29 3.52 -14.57 -3.18
N ARG A 30 3.51 -15.19 -1.99
CA ARG A 30 4.74 -15.70 -1.36
C ARG A 30 5.46 -16.72 -2.26
N PRO A 31 6.80 -16.79 -2.20
CA PRO A 31 7.68 -16.06 -1.28
C PRO A 31 8.19 -14.70 -1.79
N TYR A 32 8.36 -14.49 -3.10
CA TYR A 32 9.15 -13.37 -3.65
C TYR A 32 8.39 -12.48 -4.64
N CYS A 33 7.09 -12.69 -4.76
CA CYS A 33 6.28 -12.10 -5.81
C CYS A 33 5.15 -11.24 -5.22
N ALA A 34 4.70 -10.25 -5.96
CA ALA A 34 3.46 -9.55 -5.65
C ALA A 34 2.77 -9.10 -6.93
N ILE A 35 1.44 -9.01 -6.87
CA ILE A 35 0.64 -8.41 -7.91
C ILE A 35 0.30 -6.99 -7.45
N GLY A 36 0.65 -6.00 -8.26
CA GLY A 36 0.43 -4.59 -8.00
C GLY A 36 -0.71 -4.04 -8.85
N LEU A 37 -1.76 -3.52 -8.22
CA LEU A 37 -2.78 -2.71 -8.88
C LEU A 37 -2.35 -1.25 -8.80
N ALA A 38 -1.95 -0.67 -9.93
CA ALA A 38 -1.50 0.71 -10.05
C ALA A 38 -2.58 1.60 -10.65
N ILE A 39 -3.02 2.60 -9.91
CA ILE A 39 -3.96 3.61 -10.37
C ILE A 39 -3.16 4.86 -10.68
N ARG A 40 -3.02 5.16 -11.97
CA ARG A 40 -2.34 6.38 -12.45
C ARG A 40 -3.31 7.54 -12.61
N ASP A 41 -4.53 7.21 -13.00
CA ASP A 41 -5.60 8.17 -13.22
C ASP A 41 -6.96 7.49 -12.99
N LEU A 42 -8.02 8.28 -12.91
CA LEU A 42 -9.41 7.86 -12.80
C LEU A 42 -9.88 6.98 -13.97
N ARG A 43 -9.15 6.96 -15.09
CA ARG A 43 -9.45 6.13 -16.26
C ARG A 43 -8.29 5.21 -16.66
N ILE A 44 -7.21 5.16 -15.88
CA ILE A 44 -6.02 4.37 -16.23
C ILE A 44 -5.61 3.54 -15.02
N VAL A 45 -5.86 2.23 -15.15
CA VAL A 45 -5.48 1.24 -14.15
C VAL A 45 -4.54 0.24 -14.81
N GLN A 46 -3.40 -0.01 -14.17
CA GLN A 46 -2.38 -0.92 -14.64
C GLN A 46 -2.18 -2.04 -13.63
N VAL A 47 -1.88 -3.25 -14.11
CA VAL A 47 -1.51 -4.37 -13.27
C VAL A 47 -0.05 -4.69 -13.51
N PHE A 48 0.71 -4.78 -12.42
CA PHE A 48 2.12 -5.10 -12.43
C PHE A 48 2.37 -6.44 -11.75
N TRP A 49 3.26 -7.23 -12.33
CA TRP A 49 3.92 -8.32 -11.62
C TRP A 49 5.21 -7.81 -11.02
N ARG A 50 5.36 -7.91 -9.70
CA ARG A 50 6.58 -7.56 -8.99
C ARG A 50 7.34 -8.82 -8.64
N GLN A 51 8.61 -8.86 -9.03
CA GLN A 51 9.57 -9.91 -8.73
C GLN A 51 10.73 -9.35 -7.91
N GLN A 52 11.02 -9.95 -6.77
CA GLN A 52 12.24 -9.65 -6.02
C GLN A 52 13.47 -10.21 -6.75
N MET A 53 14.50 -9.38 -6.89
CA MET A 53 15.76 -9.76 -7.55
C MET A 53 16.83 -10.22 -6.55
N GLU A 54 16.88 -9.59 -5.39
CA GLU A 54 17.90 -9.87 -4.37
C GLU A 54 17.27 -10.40 -3.08
N PRO A 55 17.90 -11.34 -2.37
CA PRO A 55 17.37 -11.91 -1.13
C PRO A 55 17.25 -10.90 0.01
N ASN A 56 17.92 -9.75 -0.09
CA ASN A 56 17.90 -8.65 0.88
C ASN A 56 16.64 -7.75 0.77
N GLU A 57 15.67 -8.08 -0.09
CA GLU A 57 14.42 -7.31 -0.28
C GLU A 57 14.63 -5.84 -0.68
N THR A 58 15.77 -5.52 -1.29
CA THR A 58 16.13 -4.13 -1.60
C THR A 58 15.75 -3.73 -3.03
N ILE A 59 15.86 -4.66 -3.97
CA ILE A 59 15.62 -4.40 -5.40
C ILE A 59 14.52 -5.32 -5.93
N TYR A 60 13.53 -4.71 -6.59
CA TYR A 60 12.45 -5.39 -7.27
C TYR A 60 12.34 -4.96 -8.74
N LEU A 61 11.95 -5.90 -9.60
CA LEU A 61 11.52 -5.62 -10.96
C LEU A 61 10.00 -5.68 -11.04
N LEU A 62 9.42 -4.69 -11.71
CA LEU A 62 8.00 -4.58 -11.97
C LEU A 62 7.79 -4.72 -13.46
N PHE A 63 6.99 -5.71 -13.85
CA PHE A 63 6.58 -5.96 -15.22
C PHE A 63 5.13 -5.53 -15.39
N LYS A 64 4.86 -4.60 -16.29
CA LYS A 64 3.51 -4.20 -16.64
C LYS A 64 2.84 -5.36 -17.40
N ILE A 65 1.84 -5.97 -16.81
CA ILE A 65 1.12 -7.11 -17.40
C ILE A 65 -0.01 -6.61 -18.29
N ILE A 66 -0.81 -5.66 -17.78
CA ILE A 66 -1.94 -5.11 -18.53
C ILE A 66 -2.20 -3.66 -18.14
N GLU A 67 -2.67 -2.88 -19.11
CA GLU A 67 -3.27 -1.56 -18.89
C GLU A 67 -4.73 -1.61 -19.32
N ILE A 68 -5.61 -1.22 -18.41
CA ILE A 68 -7.05 -1.21 -18.61
C ILE A 68 -7.52 0.24 -18.49
N ARG A 69 -8.52 0.60 -19.30
CA ARG A 69 -9.20 1.89 -19.23
C ARG A 69 -10.64 1.74 -18.72
N PRO A 70 -10.82 1.42 -17.43
CA PRO A 70 -12.15 1.23 -16.87
C PRO A 70 -12.92 2.55 -16.77
N PRO A 71 -14.27 2.49 -16.66
CA PRO A 71 -15.07 3.67 -16.36
C PRO A 71 -14.69 4.21 -14.98
N TYR A 72 -14.74 5.54 -14.84
CA TYR A 72 -14.36 6.27 -13.62
C TYR A 72 -14.92 5.66 -12.33
N SER A 73 -16.20 5.31 -12.32
CA SER A 73 -16.88 4.73 -11.17
C SER A 73 -16.25 3.39 -10.72
N LEU A 74 -15.79 2.58 -11.67
CA LEU A 74 -15.14 1.31 -11.38
C LEU A 74 -13.72 1.53 -10.83
N THR A 75 -13.00 2.52 -11.36
CA THR A 75 -11.69 2.92 -10.80
C THR A 75 -11.85 3.38 -9.36
N LEU A 76 -12.84 4.23 -9.06
CA LEU A 76 -13.09 4.65 -7.69
C LEU A 76 -13.44 3.48 -6.78
N LEU A 77 -14.38 2.62 -7.21
CA LEU A 77 -14.78 1.46 -6.43
C LEU A 77 -13.59 0.55 -6.09
N THR A 78 -12.78 0.22 -7.10
CA THR A 78 -11.59 -0.62 -6.92
C THR A 78 -10.55 0.05 -6.02
N THR A 79 -10.37 1.37 -6.15
CA THR A 79 -9.47 2.15 -5.30
C THR A 79 -9.92 2.13 -3.83
N TYR A 80 -11.18 2.44 -3.56
CA TYR A 80 -11.74 2.45 -2.21
C TYR A 80 -11.79 1.05 -1.58
N ALA A 81 -12.14 0.03 -2.37
CA ALA A 81 -12.11 -1.35 -1.90
C ALA A 81 -10.69 -1.79 -1.51
N SER A 82 -9.70 -1.50 -2.37
CA SER A 82 -8.30 -1.82 -2.09
C SER A 82 -7.77 -1.07 -0.87
N LEU A 83 -8.09 0.22 -0.75
CA LEU A 83 -7.74 1.02 0.42
C LEU A 83 -8.37 0.46 1.69
N ALA A 84 -9.66 0.08 1.65
CA ALA A 84 -10.35 -0.52 2.78
C ALA A 84 -9.68 -1.84 3.20
N PHE A 85 -9.28 -2.70 2.25
CA PHE A 85 -8.54 -3.92 2.57
C PHE A 85 -7.22 -3.64 3.29
N VAL A 86 -6.46 -2.64 2.86
CA VAL A 86 -5.21 -2.23 3.53
C VAL A 86 -5.47 -1.75 4.95
N ILE A 87 -6.49 -0.90 5.15
CA ILE A 87 -6.82 -0.35 6.47
C ILE A 87 -7.32 -1.46 7.41
N ILE A 88 -8.19 -2.35 6.93
CA ILE A 88 -8.77 -3.44 7.72
C ILE A 88 -7.68 -4.43 8.13
N ASP A 89 -6.79 -4.83 7.21
CA ASP A 89 -5.68 -5.75 7.53
C ASP A 89 -4.74 -5.14 8.58
N ALA A 90 -4.33 -3.89 8.39
CA ALA A 90 -3.45 -3.21 9.33
C ALA A 90 -4.12 -3.01 10.70
N ALA A 91 -5.41 -2.67 10.75
CA ALA A 91 -6.16 -2.59 11.99
C ALA A 91 -6.25 -3.96 12.70
N TYR A 92 -6.55 -5.03 11.95
CA TYR A 92 -6.61 -6.40 12.48
C TYR A 92 -5.29 -6.80 13.15
N ARG A 93 -4.14 -6.52 12.52
CA ARG A 93 -2.80 -6.79 13.09
C ARG A 93 -2.55 -6.02 14.38
N VAL A 94 -2.95 -4.76 14.44
CA VAL A 94 -2.85 -3.96 15.67
C VAL A 94 -3.68 -4.59 16.78
N PHE A 95 -4.92 -5.00 16.50
CA PHE A 95 -5.78 -5.68 17.48
C PHE A 95 -5.24 -7.04 17.90
N GLU A 96 -4.65 -7.81 16.99
CA GLU A 96 -4.03 -9.10 17.30
C GLU A 96 -2.87 -8.92 18.29
N VAL A 97 -1.99 -7.94 18.07
CA VAL A 97 -0.88 -7.63 18.99
C VAL A 97 -1.41 -7.23 20.38
N ILE A 98 -2.44 -6.38 20.45
CA ILE A 98 -3.04 -5.95 21.71
C ILE A 98 -3.70 -7.16 22.43
N SER A 99 -4.45 -7.98 21.70
CA SER A 99 -5.15 -9.14 22.24
C SER A 99 -4.17 -10.22 22.72
N GLY A 100 -3.10 -10.47 21.96
CA GLY A 100 -2.03 -11.39 22.33
C GLY A 100 -1.26 -10.93 23.57
N GLN A 101 -0.99 -9.63 23.71
CA GLN A 101 -0.39 -9.08 24.92
C GLN A 101 -1.29 -9.23 26.15
N ASN A 102 -2.61 -9.03 26.00
CA ASN A 102 -3.57 -9.22 27.08
C ASN A 102 -3.71 -10.70 27.47
N GLY A 103 -3.72 -11.61 26.50
CA GLY A 103 -3.75 -13.06 26.73
C GLY A 103 -2.49 -13.59 27.41
N GLN A 104 -1.30 -13.10 27.05
CA GLN A 104 -0.05 -13.45 27.74
C GLN A 104 0.03 -12.87 29.16
N ARG A 105 -0.50 -11.67 29.39
CA ARG A 105 -0.61 -11.11 30.74
C ARG A 105 -1.56 -11.93 31.61
N GLN A 106 -2.72 -12.33 31.09
CA GLN A 106 -3.66 -13.23 31.78
C GLN A 106 -3.05 -14.60 32.06
N LYS A 107 -2.42 -15.26 31.07
CA LYS A 107 -1.70 -16.53 31.28
C LYS A 107 -0.62 -16.41 32.34
N LYS A 108 0.13 -15.30 32.39
CA LYS A 108 1.15 -15.09 33.42
C LYS A 108 0.55 -14.94 34.82
N THR A 109 -0.58 -14.24 34.98
CA THR A 109 -1.31 -14.17 36.26
C THR A 109 -1.95 -15.51 36.65
N ASP A 110 -2.52 -16.25 35.70
CA ASP A 110 -3.16 -17.55 35.96
C ASP A 110 -2.13 -18.63 36.31
N VAL A 111 -0.97 -18.64 35.65
CA VAL A 111 0.16 -19.55 36.00
C VAL A 111 0.74 -19.23 37.38
N THR A 112 0.75 -17.96 37.78
CA THR A 112 1.22 -17.57 39.12
C THR A 112 0.21 -17.99 40.20
N ALA A 113 -1.09 -18.05 39.87
CA ALA A 113 -2.14 -18.51 40.77
C ALA A 113 -2.28 -20.05 40.81
N SER A 114 -2.07 -20.74 39.69
CA SER A 114 -2.20 -22.20 39.59
C SER A 114 -1.00 -22.95 40.19
N ASN A 115 0.19 -22.35 40.22
CA ASN A 115 1.38 -22.95 40.85
C ASN A 115 1.26 -23.14 42.39
N LEU A 116 0.15 -22.74 43.00
CA LEU A 116 -0.15 -23.02 44.41
C LEU A 116 -0.95 -24.31 44.68
N SER A 117 -1.44 -25.05 43.66
CA SER A 117 -2.46 -26.08 43.92
C SER A 117 -2.60 -27.20 42.86
N TYR A 118 -1.54 -27.87 42.40
CA TYR A 118 -1.72 -29.05 41.53
C TYR A 118 -0.98 -30.31 41.98
N GLU A 119 -1.74 -31.41 42.05
CA GLU A 119 -1.26 -32.80 42.11
C GLU A 119 -0.94 -33.34 40.70
N PRO A 120 -0.03 -34.33 40.57
CA PRO A 120 0.64 -34.67 39.31
C PRO A 120 -0.24 -35.17 38.16
N ILE A 121 -1.43 -35.70 38.45
CA ILE A 121 -2.32 -36.35 37.45
C ILE A 121 -3.10 -35.33 36.63
N ASP A 122 -3.40 -34.15 37.19
CA ASP A 122 -4.13 -33.09 36.50
C ASP A 122 -3.23 -32.29 35.54
N LEU A 123 -1.92 -32.29 35.79
CA LEU A 123 -0.93 -31.59 34.97
C LEU A 123 -0.78 -32.21 33.58
N GLU A 124 -0.77 -33.55 33.50
CA GLU A 124 -0.64 -34.30 32.24
C GLU A 124 -1.87 -34.08 31.33
N ASN A 125 -3.06 -34.01 31.93
CA ASN A 125 -4.31 -33.73 31.21
C ASN A 125 -4.39 -32.30 30.68
N VAL A 126 -3.81 -31.32 31.39
CA VAL A 126 -3.72 -29.92 30.94
C VAL A 126 -2.72 -29.80 29.78
N ILE A 127 -1.54 -30.42 29.90
CA ILE A 127 -0.51 -30.42 28.86
C ILE A 127 -1.05 -31.04 27.56
N THR A 128 -1.74 -32.17 27.66
CA THR A 128 -2.31 -32.86 26.49
C THR A 128 -3.39 -32.01 25.81
N LYS A 129 -4.22 -31.31 26.59
CA LYS A 129 -5.23 -30.38 26.06
C LYS A 129 -4.62 -29.12 25.43
N GLU A 130 -3.54 -28.58 26.00
CA GLU A 130 -2.84 -27.43 25.39
C GLU A 130 -2.16 -27.81 24.08
N ILE A 131 -1.47 -28.96 24.03
CA ILE A 131 -0.83 -29.47 22.80
C ILE A 131 -1.86 -29.72 21.69
N VAL A 132 -3.02 -30.32 22.03
CA VAL A 132 -4.09 -30.58 21.05
C VAL A 132 -4.75 -29.28 20.58
N THR A 133 -4.87 -28.28 21.45
CA THR A 133 -5.41 -26.95 21.09
C THR A 133 -4.44 -26.17 20.18
N GLU A 134 -3.14 -26.19 20.46
CA GLU A 134 -2.10 -25.62 19.58
C GLU A 134 -2.08 -26.30 18.20
N SER A 135 -2.21 -27.63 18.17
CA SER A 135 -2.23 -28.42 16.94
C SER A 135 -3.43 -28.11 16.03
N ARG A 136 -4.59 -27.80 16.62
CA ARG A 136 -5.80 -27.40 15.86
C ARG A 136 -5.77 -25.95 15.40
N CYS A 137 -5.02 -25.08 16.08
CA CYS A 137 -4.88 -23.68 15.71
C CYS A 137 -4.00 -23.51 14.45
N SER A 138 -2.97 -24.36 14.28
CA SER A 138 -2.06 -24.31 13.13
C SER A 138 -2.72 -24.73 11.80
N GLN A 139 -3.68 -25.68 11.82
CA GLN A 139 -4.34 -26.17 10.60
C GLN A 139 -5.44 -25.23 10.04
N ARG A 140 -5.97 -24.29 10.83
CA ARG A 140 -6.92 -23.26 10.35
C ARG A 140 -6.26 -22.06 9.67
N GLY A 141 -4.93 -21.95 9.69
CA GLY A 141 -4.20 -20.80 9.16
C GLY A 141 -4.11 -20.72 7.62
N GLN A 142 -4.48 -21.77 6.90
CA GLN A 142 -4.19 -21.88 5.46
C GLN A 142 -5.28 -21.28 4.54
N LEU A 143 -6.43 -20.90 5.07
CA LEU A 143 -7.55 -20.29 4.32
C LEU A 143 -8.07 -19.01 5.00
N ASN A 144 -7.17 -18.23 5.61
CA ASN A 144 -7.55 -16.93 6.14
C ASN A 144 -7.52 -15.90 4.99
N PRO A 145 -8.66 -15.31 4.57
CA PRO A 145 -8.68 -14.29 3.50
C PRO A 145 -7.87 -13.04 3.85
N PHE A 146 -7.52 -12.85 5.12
CA PHE A 146 -6.63 -11.79 5.63
C PHE A 146 -5.12 -12.16 5.55
N SER A 147 -4.76 -13.30 4.97
CA SER A 147 -3.35 -13.66 4.74
C SER A 147 -2.70 -12.90 3.57
N LEU A 148 -3.49 -12.16 2.78
CA LEU A 148 -3.04 -11.45 1.59
C LEU A 148 -2.13 -10.24 1.88
N THR A 149 -2.02 -9.83 3.15
CA THR A 149 -1.18 -8.73 3.66
C THR A 149 -1.09 -7.55 2.66
N PRO A 150 -2.23 -6.96 2.27
CA PRO A 150 -2.25 -5.94 1.24
C PRO A 150 -1.48 -4.72 1.71
N ARG A 151 -0.61 -4.19 0.86
CA ARG A 151 0.16 -2.97 1.16
C ARG A 151 -0.15 -1.87 0.16
N MET A 152 -0.06 -0.62 0.60
CA MET A 152 -0.25 0.54 -0.26
C MET A 152 1.07 1.26 -0.44
N SER A 153 1.37 1.66 -1.67
CA SER A 153 2.48 2.57 -1.96
C SER A 153 2.01 3.76 -2.77
N ILE A 154 2.65 4.89 -2.54
CA ILE A 154 2.28 6.18 -3.10
C ILE A 154 3.54 6.77 -3.71
N TYR A 155 3.47 7.13 -4.99
CA TYR A 155 4.61 7.67 -5.73
C TYR A 155 4.32 9.08 -6.24
N PHE A 156 5.30 9.96 -6.04
CA PHE A 156 5.32 11.33 -6.51
C PHE A 156 6.32 11.47 -7.67
N PRO A 157 5.98 12.22 -8.72
CA PRO A 157 6.86 12.38 -9.87
C PRO A 157 8.05 13.28 -9.50
N VAL A 158 9.26 12.90 -9.92
CA VAL A 158 10.48 13.73 -9.73
C VAL A 158 10.86 14.44 -11.03
N TYR A 159 10.95 13.69 -12.13
CA TYR A 159 11.34 14.20 -13.46
C TYR A 159 10.78 13.29 -14.59
N ASP A 160 10.22 13.91 -15.64
CA ASP A 160 9.71 13.28 -16.88
C ASP A 160 8.81 12.03 -16.71
N HIS A 161 8.16 11.86 -15.56
CA HIS A 161 7.31 10.70 -15.19
C HIS A 161 7.98 9.31 -15.24
N HIS A 162 9.22 9.20 -15.74
CA HIS A 162 9.99 7.95 -15.76
C HIS A 162 10.67 7.66 -14.42
N THR A 163 10.84 8.68 -13.57
CA THR A 163 11.35 8.51 -12.20
C THR A 163 10.38 9.12 -11.20
N SER A 164 10.03 8.31 -10.21
CA SER A 164 9.15 8.69 -9.12
C SER A 164 9.74 8.24 -7.79
N ILE A 165 9.49 9.04 -6.76
CA ILE A 165 9.89 8.72 -5.39
C ILE A 165 8.64 8.53 -4.57
N GLY A 166 8.65 7.53 -3.71
CA GLY A 166 7.46 7.17 -2.98
C GLY A 166 7.75 6.48 -1.68
N PHE A 167 6.67 6.05 -1.06
CA PHE A 167 6.72 5.30 0.17
C PHE A 167 5.71 4.15 0.15
N LEU A 168 6.06 3.05 0.81
CA LEU A 168 5.23 1.87 1.05
C LEU A 168 4.83 1.86 2.53
N THR A 169 3.53 1.78 2.80
CA THR A 169 3.01 1.64 4.16
C THR A 169 2.84 0.16 4.52
N ILE A 170 3.39 -0.23 5.67
CA ILE A 170 3.33 -1.59 6.21
C ILE A 170 2.70 -1.55 7.62
N ASP A 171 1.57 -2.24 7.77
CA ASP A 171 0.92 -2.56 9.05
C ASP A 171 0.72 -1.36 10.01
N PHE A 172 0.61 -0.14 9.46
CA PHE A 172 0.60 1.13 10.20
C PHE A 172 1.71 1.30 11.27
N ARG A 173 2.86 0.67 11.04
CA ARG A 173 4.00 0.72 11.96
C ARG A 173 5.29 1.13 11.25
N HIS A 174 5.45 0.74 9.99
CA HIS A 174 6.65 1.02 9.23
C HIS A 174 6.30 1.64 7.89
N VAL A 175 7.20 2.49 7.43
CA VAL A 175 7.18 3.08 6.10
C VAL A 175 8.52 2.83 5.45
N GLU A 176 8.49 2.29 4.23
CA GLU A 176 9.69 2.09 3.41
C GLU A 176 9.71 3.13 2.31
N LEU A 177 10.80 3.87 2.15
CA LEU A 177 10.99 4.79 1.03
C LEU A 177 11.63 4.08 -0.14
N SER A 178 11.13 4.38 -1.33
CA SER A 178 11.57 3.73 -2.55
C SER A 178 11.60 4.69 -3.73
N ILE A 179 12.52 4.42 -4.65
CA ILE A 179 12.60 5.04 -5.96
C ILE A 179 12.03 4.03 -6.96
N LYS A 180 11.08 4.47 -7.76
CA LYS A 180 10.52 3.73 -8.88
C LYS A 180 11.02 4.39 -10.17
N GLN A 181 11.84 3.68 -10.92
CA GLN A 181 12.49 4.16 -12.13
C GLN A 181 12.23 3.22 -13.31
N SER A 182 11.79 3.78 -14.43
CA SER A 182 11.63 3.04 -15.67
C SER A 182 12.98 2.62 -16.24
N LEU A 183 13.10 1.36 -16.62
CA LEU A 183 14.30 0.81 -17.27
C LEU A 183 14.24 0.89 -18.79
N GLU A 184 13.05 1.16 -19.34
CA GLU A 184 12.81 1.25 -20.77
C GLU A 184 11.97 2.49 -21.11
N PRO A 185 12.11 3.09 -22.30
CA PRO A 185 11.30 4.23 -22.71
C PRO A 185 9.78 3.96 -22.73
N ASN A 186 9.40 2.69 -22.84
CA ASN A 186 8.00 2.25 -22.94
C ASN A 186 7.33 2.00 -21.56
N ASP A 187 8.07 2.16 -20.45
CA ASP A 187 7.58 1.94 -19.08
C ASP A 187 6.97 0.55 -18.81
N ASN A 188 7.35 -0.45 -19.60
CA ASN A 188 6.90 -1.83 -19.39
C ASN A 188 7.68 -2.53 -18.27
N ILE A 189 8.98 -2.22 -18.16
CA ILE A 189 9.86 -2.73 -17.13
C ILE A 189 10.31 -1.57 -16.25
N VAL A 190 10.04 -1.70 -14.96
CA VAL A 190 10.33 -0.67 -13.97
C VAL A 190 11.13 -1.29 -12.83
N SER A 191 12.21 -0.63 -12.44
CA SER A 191 12.96 -0.95 -11.24
C SER A 191 12.34 -0.24 -10.05
N LEU A 192 12.19 -0.97 -8.94
CA LEU A 192 11.84 -0.43 -7.65
C LEU A 192 12.98 -0.71 -6.68
N ILE A 193 13.60 0.37 -6.21
CA ILE A 193 14.75 0.33 -5.30
C ILE A 193 14.31 0.91 -3.97
N ARG A 194 14.28 0.08 -2.94
CA ARG A 194 14.07 0.48 -1.55
C ARG A 194 15.40 0.94 -0.96
N PHE A 195 15.39 2.02 -0.21
CA PHE A 195 16.63 2.58 0.33
C PHE A 195 16.54 3.04 1.79
N LEU A 196 15.34 3.17 2.37
CA LEU A 196 15.19 3.60 3.76
C LEU A 196 13.94 2.99 4.40
N ASP A 197 14.11 2.43 5.60
CA ASP A 197 13.01 1.94 6.42
C ASP A 197 12.91 2.74 7.70
N LEU A 198 11.71 3.23 7.98
CA LEU A 198 11.42 4.06 9.13
C LEU A 198 10.28 3.45 9.94
N TYR A 199 10.47 3.42 11.25
CA TYR A 199 9.36 3.22 12.18
C TYR A 199 8.61 4.54 12.30
N THR A 200 7.32 4.52 11.99
CA THR A 200 6.48 5.72 12.02
C THR A 200 5.32 5.52 12.98
N PRO A 201 4.95 6.55 13.76
CA PRO A 201 3.78 6.46 14.62
C PRO A 201 2.51 6.35 13.76
N PHE A 202 1.62 5.42 14.14
CA PHE A 202 0.37 5.12 13.45
C PHE A 202 -0.41 6.36 12.96
N PRO A 203 -0.64 7.42 13.77
CA PRO A 203 -1.40 8.59 13.33
C PRO A 203 -0.72 9.36 12.18
N LEU A 204 0.62 9.43 12.18
CA LEU A 204 1.36 10.11 11.13
C LEU A 204 1.21 9.38 9.80
N GLN A 205 1.28 8.05 9.83
CA GLN A 205 1.15 7.21 8.64
C GLN A 205 -0.24 7.35 8.01
N ILE A 206 -1.29 7.37 8.84
CA ILE A 206 -2.67 7.65 8.36
C ILE A 206 -2.79 9.06 7.79
N ALA A 207 -2.27 10.07 8.48
CA ALA A 207 -2.34 11.45 8.01
C ALA A 207 -1.68 11.62 6.64
N VAL A 208 -0.47 11.06 6.46
CA VAL A 208 0.25 11.08 5.19
C VAL A 208 -0.50 10.31 4.11
N MET A 209 -1.07 9.14 4.44
CA MET A 209 -1.86 8.34 3.51
C MET A 209 -3.11 9.08 3.02
N ILE A 210 -3.91 9.64 3.93
CA ILE A 210 -5.12 10.41 3.59
C ILE A 210 -4.77 11.66 2.79
N LEU A 211 -3.73 12.40 3.17
CA LEU A 211 -3.30 13.60 2.47
C LEU A 211 -2.82 13.28 1.05
N SER A 212 -2.02 12.22 0.90
CA SER A 212 -1.54 11.75 -0.41
C SER A 212 -2.69 11.26 -1.30
N PHE A 213 -3.70 10.61 -0.71
CA PHE A 213 -4.89 10.18 -1.42
C PHE A 213 -5.76 11.36 -1.86
N GLY A 214 -5.94 12.37 -1.00
CA GLY A 214 -6.64 13.61 -1.34
C GLY A 214 -5.94 14.38 -2.46
N LEU A 215 -4.61 14.50 -2.40
CA LEU A 215 -3.80 15.10 -3.47
C LEU A 215 -3.92 14.33 -4.79
N PHE A 216 -3.93 12.99 -4.72
CA PHE A 216 -4.15 12.15 -5.90
C PHE A 216 -5.50 12.42 -6.55
N LEU A 217 -6.59 12.36 -5.77
CA LEU A 217 -7.95 12.57 -6.28
C LEU A 217 -8.12 13.97 -6.86
N ASN A 218 -7.65 15.00 -6.15
CA ASN A 218 -7.73 16.38 -6.65
C ASN A 218 -6.96 16.54 -7.97
N GLY A 219 -5.76 15.96 -8.07
CA GLY A 219 -4.98 15.99 -9.31
C GLY A 219 -5.67 15.26 -10.46
N ALA A 220 -6.28 14.11 -10.18
CA ALA A 220 -6.95 13.30 -11.19
C ALA A 220 -8.28 13.92 -11.66
N ILE A 221 -9.04 14.54 -10.74
CA ILE A 221 -10.26 15.31 -11.08
C ILE A 221 -9.88 16.51 -11.95
N PHE A 222 -8.84 17.26 -11.57
CA PHE A 222 -8.38 18.40 -12.36
C PHE A 222 -7.97 18.00 -13.79
N LYS A 223 -7.21 16.90 -13.95
CA LYS A 223 -6.86 16.36 -15.27
C LYS A 223 -8.08 15.93 -16.07
N PHE A 224 -9.06 15.31 -15.40
CA PHE A 224 -10.32 14.89 -16.03
C PHE A 224 -11.12 16.09 -16.55
N GLU A 225 -11.26 17.14 -15.74
CA GLU A 225 -11.96 18.38 -16.14
C GLU A 225 -11.26 19.04 -17.33
N GLN A 226 -9.93 19.16 -17.28
CA GLN A 226 -9.15 19.74 -18.37
C GLN A 226 -9.33 18.96 -19.68
N ALA A 227 -9.26 17.62 -19.64
CA ALA A 227 -9.45 16.79 -20.82
C ALA A 227 -10.87 16.93 -21.42
N ASN A 228 -11.88 17.10 -20.56
CA ASN A 228 -13.26 17.28 -21.00
C ASN A 228 -13.46 18.66 -21.65
N SER A 229 -12.88 19.72 -21.07
CA SER A 229 -12.90 21.06 -21.66
C SER A 229 -12.21 21.11 -23.03
N GLU A 230 -11.06 20.44 -23.17
CA GLU A 230 -10.34 20.36 -24.45
C GLU A 230 -11.15 19.63 -25.53
N HIS A 231 -11.89 18.57 -25.16
CA HIS A 231 -12.76 17.86 -26.09
C HIS A 231 -13.90 18.75 -26.60
N ILE A 232 -14.56 19.49 -25.70
CA ILE A 232 -15.65 20.41 -26.05
C ILE A 232 -15.16 21.51 -27.01
N ILE A 233 -13.98 22.06 -26.76
CA ILE A 233 -13.37 23.09 -27.62
C ILE A 233 -13.06 22.51 -29.01
N ARG A 234 -12.50 21.29 -29.09
CA ARG A 234 -12.22 20.62 -30.37
C ARG A 234 -13.50 20.33 -31.15
N ASP A 235 -14.55 19.85 -30.50
CA ASP A 235 -15.83 19.58 -31.18
C ASP A 235 -16.46 20.86 -31.71
N SER A 236 -16.40 21.94 -30.92
CA SER A 236 -16.88 23.27 -31.35
C SER A 236 -16.11 23.81 -32.56
N LEU A 237 -14.78 23.61 -32.60
CA LEU A 237 -13.94 23.99 -33.73
C LEU A 237 -14.19 23.15 -34.99
N ASN A 238 -14.51 21.86 -34.83
CA ASN A 238 -14.83 20.97 -35.93
C ASN A 238 -16.22 21.24 -36.52
N GLN A 239 -17.18 21.76 -35.75
CA GLN A 239 -18.49 22.18 -36.25
C GLN A 239 -18.47 23.54 -37.00
N LEU A 240 -17.38 24.30 -36.88
CA LEU A 240 -17.20 25.59 -37.57
C LEU A 240 -16.45 25.46 -38.91
N LYS A 241 -16.04 24.24 -39.29
CA LYS A 241 -15.45 23.92 -40.60
C LYS A 241 -16.46 23.22 -41.49
#